data_AF-R4KXZ9-F1
#
_entry.id   AF-R4KXZ9-F1
#
_cell.length_a   1.000
_cell.length_b   1.000
_cell.length_c   1.000
_cell.angle_alpha   90.00
_cell.angle_beta   90.00
_cell.angle_gamma   90.00
#
_symmetry.space_group_name_H-M   'P 1'
#
loop_
_entity.id
_entity.type
_entity.pdbx_description
1 polymer ?
#
loop_
_entity_poly.entity_id
_entity_poly.type
_entity_poly.pdbx_seq_one_letter_code
_entity_poly.pdbx_strand_id
1 'polypeptide(L)'
;KTLKEQSDLEVNLLQDSLNKIRTAATRLEIASTSLQDLSLRPQGKKLLVPLTASLYVPGTLDNAETVLVDVGTGYFIEKTMAEGKDYCDRKINLLKSNYDELVEVASK
;
A
#
# COMPACT_ATOMS: atom_id res chain seq x y z
N LYS A 1 -37.39 -11.17 -11.17
CA LYS A 1 -36.93 -9.89 -10.57
C LYS A 1 -35.82 -10.14 -9.56
N THR A 2 -36.03 -10.98 -8.55
CA THR A 2 -35.04 -11.33 -7.52
C THR A 2 -33.70 -11.85 -8.04
N LEU A 3 -33.68 -12.72 -9.07
CA LEU A 3 -32.41 -13.25 -9.64
C LEU A 3 -31.56 -12.17 -10.32
N LYS A 4 -32.20 -11.19 -10.97
CA LYS A 4 -31.50 -10.08 -11.61
C LYS A 4 -30.90 -9.15 -10.57
N GLU A 5 -31.69 -8.82 -9.54
CA GLU A 5 -31.23 -8.00 -8.41
C GLU A 5 -30.07 -8.65 -7.66
N GLN A 6 -30.09 -9.97 -7.49
CA GLN A 6 -28.98 -10.71 -6.90
C GLN A 6 -27.71 -10.64 -7.77
N SER A 7 -27.85 -10.88 -9.08
CA SER A 7 -26.71 -10.81 -10.01
C SER A 7 -26.12 -9.41 -10.07
N ASP A 8 -26.94 -8.37 -10.09
CA ASP A 8 -26.47 -6.97 -10.07
C ASP A 8 -25.71 -6.67 -8.77
N LEU A 9 -26.15 -7.21 -7.62
CA LEU A 9 -25.44 -7.06 -6.35
C LEU A 9 -24.07 -7.74 -6.35
N GLU A 10 -23.99 -8.96 -6.87
CA GLU A 10 -22.73 -9.73 -6.97
C GLU A 10 -21.71 -9.02 -7.88
N VAL A 11 -22.15 -8.48 -9.03
CA VAL A 11 -21.29 -7.71 -9.92
C VAL A 11 -20.75 -6.46 -9.24
N ASN A 12 -21.60 -5.72 -8.52
CA ASN A 12 -21.18 -4.52 -7.79
C ASN A 12 -20.14 -4.86 -6.70
N LEU A 13 -20.35 -5.94 -5.95
CA LEU A 13 -19.40 -6.40 -4.93
C LEU A 13 -18.04 -6.78 -5.51
N LEU A 14 -18.03 -7.43 -6.67
CA LEU A 14 -16.79 -7.78 -7.38
C LEU A 14 -16.06 -6.53 -7.88
N GLN A 15 -16.78 -5.58 -8.49
CA GLN A 15 -16.21 -4.30 -8.94
C GLN A 15 -15.61 -3.50 -7.78
N ASP A 16 -16.30 -3.40 -6.65
CA ASP A 16 -15.79 -2.75 -5.45
C ASP A 16 -14.53 -3.42 -4.92
N SER A 17 -14.48 -4.75 -4.95
CA SER A 17 -13.32 -5.52 -4.51
C SER A 17 -12.11 -5.29 -5.42
N LEU A 18 -12.31 -5.30 -6.74
CA LEU A 18 -11.27 -4.98 -7.72
C LEU A 18 -10.71 -3.56 -7.53
N ASN A 19 -11.58 -2.58 -7.28
CA ASN A 19 -11.18 -1.19 -7.02
C ASN A 19 -10.36 -1.06 -5.73
N LYS A 20 -10.75 -1.78 -4.66
CA LYS A 20 -10.01 -1.81 -3.39
C LYS A 20 -8.62 -2.40 -3.55
N ILE A 21 -8.52 -3.55 -4.25
CA ILE A 21 -7.23 -4.21 -4.51
C ILE A 21 -6.31 -3.29 -5.31
N ARG A 22 -6.81 -2.68 -6.39
CA ARG A 22 -6.05 -1.73 -7.20
C ARG A 22 -5.55 -0.55 -6.38
N THR A 23 -6.42 0.07 -5.58
CA THR A 23 -6.06 1.20 -4.73
C THR A 23 -4.99 0.82 -3.70
N ALA A 24 -5.09 -0.36 -3.10
CA ALA A 24 -4.09 -0.87 -2.16
C ALA A 24 -2.74 -1.12 -2.84
N ALA A 25 -2.74 -1.72 -4.03
CA ALA A 25 -1.52 -1.95 -4.80
C ALA A 25 -0.81 -0.63 -5.15
N THR A 26 -1.54 0.37 -5.64
CA THR A 26 -0.98 1.70 -5.93
C THR A 26 -0.37 2.37 -4.70
N ARG A 27 -1.02 2.26 -3.52
CA ARG A 27 -0.46 2.79 -2.28
C ARG A 27 0.86 2.11 -1.89
N LEU A 28 0.96 0.80 -2.09
CA LEU A 28 2.20 0.06 -1.83
C LEU A 28 3.30 0.38 -2.85
N GLU A 29 2.96 0.62 -4.12
CA GLU A 29 3.92 1.06 -5.14
C GLU A 29 4.49 2.45 -4.81
N ILE A 30 3.65 3.37 -4.35
CA ILE A 30 4.07 4.69 -3.85
C ILE A 30 4.96 4.53 -2.62
N ALA A 31 4.61 3.65 -1.68
CA ALA A 31 5.42 3.38 -0.50
C ALA A 31 6.81 2.82 -0.86
N SER A 32 6.87 1.82 -1.74
CA SER A 32 8.13 1.21 -2.23
C SER A 32 9.06 2.26 -2.85
N THR A 33 8.51 3.12 -3.72
CA THR A 33 9.26 4.24 -4.32
C THR A 33 9.71 5.25 -3.28
N SER A 34 8.85 5.59 -2.31
CA SER A 34 9.18 6.54 -1.24
C SER A 34 10.30 6.03 -0.33
N LEU A 35 10.37 4.72 -0.06
CA LEU A 35 11.47 4.10 0.69
C LEU A 35 12.79 4.25 -0.06
N GLN A 36 12.78 4.02 -1.37
CA GLN A 36 13.96 4.23 -2.21
C GLN A 36 14.40 5.70 -2.17
N ASP A 37 13.47 6.64 -2.36
CA ASP A 37 13.77 8.08 -2.30
C ASP A 37 14.27 8.55 -0.94
N LEU A 38 13.80 7.92 0.15
CA LEU A 38 14.24 8.23 1.51
C LEU A 38 15.65 7.68 1.78
N SER A 39 15.95 6.47 1.30
CA SER A 39 17.26 5.84 1.46
C SER A 39 18.40 6.60 0.80
N LEU A 40 18.11 7.37 -0.26
CA LEU A 40 19.08 8.21 -0.96
C LEU A 40 19.33 9.56 -0.28
N ARG A 41 18.56 9.91 0.75
CA ARG A 41 18.69 11.21 1.44
C ARG A 41 19.76 11.11 2.53
N PRO A 42 20.65 12.12 2.63
CA PRO A 42 21.62 12.16 3.70
C PRO A 42 20.93 12.31 5.06
N GLN A 43 21.55 11.71 6.08
CA GLN A 43 21.20 11.93 7.47
C GLN A 43 21.24 13.43 7.81
N GLY A 44 20.34 13.89 8.67
CA GLY A 44 20.25 15.29 9.05
C GLY A 44 19.52 16.19 8.04
N LYS A 45 18.99 15.63 6.94
CA LYS A 45 18.22 16.42 5.97
C LYS A 45 16.89 16.88 6.58
N LYS A 46 16.57 18.16 6.40
CA LYS A 46 15.27 18.73 6.78
C LYS A 46 14.17 18.23 5.83
N LEU A 47 13.03 17.84 6.39
CA LEU A 47 11.85 17.39 5.67
C LEU A 47 10.57 17.89 6.36
N LEU A 48 9.48 17.97 5.61
CA LEU A 48 8.18 18.31 6.16
C LEU A 48 7.42 17.02 6.47
N VAL A 49 7.01 16.86 7.73
CA VAL A 49 6.20 15.71 8.18
C VAL A 49 4.75 16.17 8.30
N PRO A 50 3.79 15.44 7.70
CA PRO A 50 2.37 15.75 7.88
C PRO A 50 1.95 15.44 9.32
N LEU A 51 1.43 16.45 10.03
CA LEU A 51 0.84 16.27 11.36
C LEU A 51 -0.67 16.00 11.24
N THR A 52 -1.33 16.67 10.29
CA THR A 52 -2.74 16.48 9.93
C THR A 52 -2.89 16.61 8.41
N ALA A 53 -4.13 16.45 7.89
CA ALA A 53 -4.41 16.57 6.47
C ALA A 53 -4.06 17.96 5.86
N SER A 54 -3.99 19.02 6.67
CA SER A 54 -3.75 20.39 6.23
C SER A 54 -2.54 21.07 6.89
N LEU A 55 -1.80 20.37 7.75
CA LEU A 55 -0.69 20.94 8.51
C LEU A 55 0.57 20.07 8.39
N TYR A 56 1.68 20.72 8.03
CA TYR A 56 3.01 20.12 7.95
C TYR A 56 3.95 20.81 8.93
N VAL A 57 4.77 20.02 9.62
CA VAL A 57 5.77 20.52 10.56
C VAL A 57 7.18 20.19 10.04
N PRO A 58 8.18 21.07 10.25
CA PRO A 58 9.56 20.77 9.91
C PRO A 58 10.12 19.70 10.85
N GLY A 59 10.74 18.67 10.29
CA GLY A 59 11.47 17.62 10.97
C GLY A 59 12.83 17.36 10.32
N THR A 60 13.65 16.54 10.97
CA THR A 60 14.98 16.18 10.49
C THR A 60 15.06 14.66 10.38
N LEU A 61 15.60 14.15 9.27
CA LEU A 61 15.80 12.71 9.07
C LEU A 61 16.95 12.22 9.96
N ASP A 62 16.61 11.52 11.04
CA ASP A 62 17.61 10.98 11.97
C ASP A 62 18.21 9.66 11.47
N ASN A 63 17.39 8.76 10.93
CA ASN A 63 17.84 7.49 10.38
C ASN A 63 17.24 7.24 8.99
N ALA A 64 18.11 6.90 8.02
CA ALA A 64 17.74 6.57 6.65
C ALA A 64 17.98 5.08 6.30
N GLU A 65 18.36 4.26 7.28
CA GLU A 65 18.71 2.85 7.09
C GLU A 65 17.59 1.88 7.48
N THR A 66 16.77 2.25 8.46
CA THR A 66 15.64 1.42 8.93
C THR A 66 14.29 2.11 8.76
N VAL A 67 13.25 1.30 8.67
CA VAL A 67 11.85 1.67 8.52
C VAL A 67 10.99 0.78 9.40
N LEU A 68 9.91 1.36 9.92
CA LEU A 68 8.89 0.62 10.64
C LEU A 68 7.85 0.05 9.67
N VAL A 69 7.67 -1.27 9.68
CA VAL A 69 6.72 -1.98 8.82
C VAL A 69 5.53 -2.48 9.66
N ASP A 70 4.32 -2.09 9.26
CA ASP A 70 3.06 -2.63 9.79
C ASP A 70 2.82 -4.05 9.24
N VAL A 71 2.76 -5.04 10.13
CA VAL A 71 2.45 -6.44 9.79
C VAL A 71 1.00 -6.83 10.07
N GLY A 72 0.20 -5.91 10.59
CA GLY A 72 -1.21 -6.10 10.91
C GLY A 72 -1.47 -6.28 12.41
N THR A 73 -2.74 -6.27 12.79
CA THR A 73 -3.21 -6.43 14.18
C THR A 73 -2.61 -5.43 15.18
N GLY A 74 -2.10 -4.29 14.69
CA GLY A 74 -1.46 -3.25 15.52
C GLY A 74 0.02 -3.51 15.84
N TYR A 75 0.66 -4.48 15.18
CA TYR A 75 2.07 -4.78 15.38
C TYR A 75 2.94 -4.15 14.29
N PHE A 76 4.06 -3.60 14.74
CA PHE A 76 5.05 -2.97 13.90
C PHE A 76 6.42 -3.58 14.16
N ILE A 77 7.16 -3.85 13.09
CA ILE A 77 8.51 -4.39 13.16
C ILE A 77 9.49 -3.44 12.48
N GLU A 78 10.64 -3.24 13.11
CA GLU A 78 11.74 -2.51 12.46
C GLU A 78 12.41 -3.41 11.41
N LYS A 79 12.62 -2.85 10.22
CA LYS A 79 13.23 -3.50 9.08
C LYS A 79 14.22 -2.57 8.41
N THR A 80 15.21 -3.13 7.73
CA THR A 80 16.07 -2.34 6.86
C THR A 80 15.27 -1.76 5.68
N MET A 81 15.74 -0.68 5.05
CA MET A 81 15.09 -0.12 3.85
C MET A 81 14.93 -1.18 2.74
N ALA A 82 15.92 -2.05 2.57
CA ALA A 82 15.87 -3.13 1.57
C ALA A 82 14.79 -4.18 1.90
N GLU A 83 14.70 -4.62 3.17
CA GLU A 83 13.64 -5.53 3.60
C GLU A 83 12.25 -4.89 3.55
N GLY A 84 12.14 -3.59 3.86
CA GLY A 84 10.89 -2.83 3.74
C GLY A 84 10.41 -2.76 2.29
N LYS A 85 11.34 -2.53 1.35
CA LYS A 85 11.06 -2.58 -0.08
C LYS A 85 10.60 -3.97 -0.53
N ASP A 86 11.32 -5.02 -0.14
CA ASP A 86 10.92 -6.41 -0.42
C ASP A 86 9.51 -6.72 0.13
N TYR A 87 9.20 -6.25 1.34
CA TYR A 87 7.87 -6.42 1.92
C TYR A 87 6.77 -5.75 1.06
N CYS A 88 7.00 -4.52 0.59
CA CYS A 88 6.08 -3.86 -0.33
C CYS A 88 5.93 -4.64 -1.65
N ASP A 89 7.05 -5.04 -2.26
CA ASP A 89 7.06 -5.75 -3.53
C ASP A 89 6.32 -7.10 -3.44
N ARG A 90 6.53 -7.87 -2.36
CA ARG A 90 5.77 -9.10 -2.08
C ARG A 90 4.27 -8.86 -1.92
N LYS A 91 3.87 -7.82 -1.19
CA LYS A 91 2.44 -7.48 -1.04
C LYS A 91 1.81 -7.01 -2.35
N ILE A 92 2.54 -6.26 -3.17
CA ILE A 92 2.08 -5.84 -4.50
C ILE A 92 1.83 -7.07 -5.38
N ASN A 93 2.76 -8.02 -5.40
CA ASN A 93 2.63 -9.25 -6.19
C ASN A 93 1.43 -10.10 -5.72
N LEU A 94 1.22 -10.22 -4.41
CA LEU A 94 0.05 -10.88 -3.85
C LEU A 94 -1.25 -10.21 -4.30
N LEU A 95 -1.33 -8.87 -4.23
CA LEU A 95 -2.52 -8.13 -4.66
C LEU A 95 -2.75 -8.24 -6.17
N LYS A 96 -1.69 -8.27 -6.99
CA LYS A 96 -1.80 -8.50 -8.44
C LYS A 96 -2.36 -9.88 -8.75
N SER A 97 -1.84 -10.93 -8.12
CA SER A 97 -2.37 -12.30 -8.26
C SER A 97 -3.85 -12.36 -7.88
N ASN A 98 -4.22 -11.78 -6.73
CA ASN A 98 -5.61 -11.76 -6.28
C ASN A 98 -6.52 -10.97 -7.24
N TYR A 99 -6.00 -9.88 -7.82
CA TYR A 99 -6.73 -9.10 -8.82
C TYR A 99 -7.01 -9.95 -10.06
N ASP A 100 -6.00 -10.63 -10.60
CA ASP A 100 -6.12 -11.45 -11.81
C ASP A 100 -7.11 -12.61 -11.61
N GLU A 101 -7.05 -13.29 -10.46
CA GLU A 101 -8.02 -14.34 -10.08
C GLU A 101 -9.46 -13.80 -10.01
N LEU A 102 -9.66 -12.63 -9.40
CA LEU A 102 -10.98 -12.00 -9.31
C LEU A 102 -11.50 -11.55 -10.69
N VAL A 103 -10.64 -11.05 -11.57
CA VAL A 103 -11.01 -10.70 -12.95
C VAL A 103 -11.41 -11.94 -13.73
N GLU A 104 -10.69 -13.06 -13.58
CA GLU A 104 -11.04 -14.32 -14.23
C GLU A 104 -12.42 -14.82 -13.78
N VAL A 105 -12.70 -14.78 -12.47
CA VAL A 105 -14.01 -15.16 -11.93
C VAL A 105 -15.11 -14.22 -12.39
N ALA A 106 -14.86 -12.91 -12.46
CA ALA A 106 -15.85 -11.93 -12.90
C ALA A 106 -16.13 -11.96 -14.42
N SER A 107 -15.23 -12.54 -15.21
CA SER A 107 -15.34 -12.65 -16.67
C SER A 107 -15.95 -13.97 -17.15
N LYS A 108 -16.08 -14.96 -16.25
CA LYS A 108 -16.75 -16.24 -16.49
C LYS A 108 -18.25 -16.12 -16.19
#